data_AF-A0A0E2ATC6-F1
#
_entry.id   AF-A0A0E2ATC6-F1
#
_cell.length_a   1.000
_cell.length_b   1.000
_cell.length_c   1.000
_cell.angle_alpha   90.00
_cell.angle_beta   90.00
_cell.angle_gamma   90.00
#
_symmetry.space_group_name_H-M   'P 1'
#
loop_
_entity.id
_entity.type
_entity.pdbx_description
1 polymer ?
#
loop_
_entity_poly.entity_id
_entity_poly.type
_entity_poly.pdbx_seq_one_letter_code
_entity_poly.pdbx_strand_id
1 'polypeptide(L)'
;MKKIHVSAILILLVVMSSCAGLILNFKNSQLMSIQKGMTQQEVKTILGKPNYRRFDGAMEEWEYRGYLSKAGHSVICVNFIDNRVVGLDSFRDGAPTAPPAPSFSLGIGGTVTASDIAPACDYRAMRNDEFARFLNDVKSKTFDSDRTDFIEKATRSTGFTSEQCCRLIKLYSFDDDRTKVLKILYPSVVDKDNFSAAIDGLDFLSNQDTVKNFVRNYNRIK
;
A
#
# COMPACT_ATOMS: atom_id res chain seq x y z
N MET A 1 -19.64 60.50 -0.01
CA MET A 1 -18.31 59.90 0.21
C MET A 1 -18.22 58.89 1.37
N LYS A 2 -19.13 58.87 2.36
CA LYS A 2 -19.07 57.89 3.47
C LYS A 2 -19.41 56.43 3.10
N LYS A 3 -20.27 56.19 2.10
CA LYS A 3 -20.70 54.82 1.70
C LYS A 3 -19.61 54.02 0.97
N ILE A 4 -18.68 54.70 0.31
CA ILE A 4 -17.60 54.09 -0.47
C ILE A 4 -16.55 53.47 0.46
N HIS A 5 -16.28 54.13 1.59
CA HIS A 5 -15.35 53.62 2.61
C HIS A 5 -15.90 52.40 3.35
N VAL A 6 -17.21 52.33 3.63
CA VAL A 6 -17.83 51.16 4.28
C VAL A 6 -17.79 49.93 3.37
N SER A 7 -18.00 50.12 2.06
CA SER A 7 -17.89 49.02 1.08
C SER A 7 -16.45 48.53 0.90
N ALA A 8 -15.46 49.42 0.97
CA ALA A 8 -14.05 49.04 0.90
C ALA A 8 -13.58 48.24 2.13
N ILE A 9 -14.09 48.57 3.33
CA ILE A 9 -13.79 47.85 4.57
C ILE A 9 -14.40 46.44 4.59
N LEU A 10 -15.62 46.27 4.03
CA LEU A 10 -16.27 44.96 3.96
C LEU A 10 -15.56 44.02 2.97
N ILE A 11 -15.03 44.54 1.85
CA ILE A 11 -14.26 43.76 0.87
C ILE A 11 -12.88 43.37 1.43
N LEU A 12 -12.25 44.23 2.24
CA LEU A 12 -10.97 43.94 2.89
C LEU A 12 -11.06 42.79 3.93
N LEU A 13 -12.21 42.60 4.57
CA LEU A 13 -12.44 41.49 5.51
C LEU A 13 -12.66 40.13 4.83
N VAL A 14 -13.14 40.10 3.58
CA VAL A 14 -13.36 38.84 2.83
C VAL A 14 -12.06 38.30 2.23
N VAL A 15 -11.02 39.14 2.06
CA VAL A 15 -9.73 38.74 1.47
C VAL A 15 -8.76 38.12 2.50
N MET A 16 -9.11 38.09 3.79
CA MET A 16 -8.30 37.44 4.83
C MET A 16 -8.60 35.95 5.04
N SER A 17 -9.41 35.30 4.19
CA SER A 17 -9.39 33.83 4.06
C SER A 17 -8.15 33.37 3.28
N SER A 18 -7.00 33.99 3.57
CA SER A 18 -5.73 33.45 3.16
C SER A 18 -5.55 32.21 4.01
N CYS A 19 -5.63 31.03 3.40
CA CYS A 19 -5.11 29.80 3.99
C CYS A 19 -3.59 29.96 4.12
N ALA A 20 -3.16 30.83 5.03
CA ALA A 20 -1.79 30.92 5.45
C ALA A 20 -1.42 29.52 5.89
N GLY A 21 -0.49 28.89 5.16
CA GLY A 21 0.13 27.64 5.54
C GLY A 21 0.91 27.89 6.81
N LEU A 22 0.21 27.90 7.95
CA LEU A 22 0.82 27.88 9.26
C LEU A 22 1.62 26.59 9.33
N ILE A 23 2.88 26.71 9.75
CA ILE A 23 3.67 25.55 10.14
C ILE A 23 2.87 24.86 11.24
N LEU A 24 2.37 23.65 10.95
CA LEU A 24 1.60 22.86 11.91
C LEU A 24 2.52 22.51 13.08
N ASN A 25 2.07 22.83 14.30
CA ASN A 25 2.76 22.43 15.52
C ASN A 25 2.03 21.24 16.12
N PHE A 26 2.68 20.10 16.17
CA PHE A 26 2.13 18.86 16.72
C PHE A 26 2.66 18.63 18.13
N LYS A 27 1.77 18.20 19.04
CA LYS A 27 2.19 17.64 20.32
C LYS A 27 2.47 16.15 20.14
N ASN A 28 3.50 15.64 20.82
CA ASN A 28 3.75 14.20 20.87
C ASN A 28 2.53 13.40 21.36
N SER A 29 1.75 13.95 22.29
CA SER A 29 0.52 13.29 22.76
C SER A 29 -0.54 13.12 21.67
N GLN A 30 -0.63 14.04 20.71
CA GLN A 30 -1.54 13.91 19.57
C GLN A 30 -1.07 12.77 18.66
N LEU A 31 0.22 12.72 18.35
CA LEU A 31 0.78 11.63 17.52
C LEU A 31 0.54 10.25 18.16
N MET A 32 0.83 10.11 19.46
CA MET A 32 0.64 8.86 20.20
C MET A 32 -0.83 8.48 20.40
N SER A 33 -1.76 9.42 20.23
CA SER A 33 -3.19 9.12 20.30
C SER A 33 -3.71 8.43 19.05
N ILE A 34 -2.99 8.49 17.92
CA ILE A 34 -3.39 7.81 16.69
C ILE A 34 -3.10 6.33 16.81
N GLN A 35 -4.11 5.51 16.60
CA GLN A 35 -4.02 4.06 16.74
C GLN A 35 -4.48 3.35 15.47
N LYS A 36 -3.99 2.14 15.28
CA LYS A 36 -4.45 1.24 14.21
C LYS A 36 -5.97 1.09 14.28
N GLY A 37 -6.63 1.15 13.14
CA GLY A 37 -8.09 1.01 13.01
C GLY A 37 -8.88 2.31 13.08
N MET A 38 -8.27 3.42 13.53
CA MET A 38 -8.90 4.76 13.52
C MET A 38 -9.31 5.16 12.12
N THR A 39 -10.41 5.90 12.02
CA THR A 39 -10.92 6.42 10.75
C THR A 39 -10.13 7.63 10.27
N GLN A 40 -10.17 7.89 8.98
CA GLN A 40 -9.67 9.14 8.39
C GLN A 40 -10.20 10.40 9.08
N GLN A 41 -11.46 10.38 9.52
CA GLN A 41 -12.08 11.52 10.19
C GLN A 41 -11.51 11.73 11.59
N GLU A 42 -11.31 10.66 12.36
CA GLU A 42 -10.65 10.73 13.68
C GLU A 42 -9.22 11.26 13.56
N VAL A 43 -8.47 10.81 12.55
CA VAL A 43 -7.11 11.32 12.30
C VAL A 43 -7.14 12.81 11.91
N LYS A 44 -8.10 13.26 11.09
CA LYS A 44 -8.31 14.68 10.79
C LYS A 44 -8.62 15.51 12.03
N THR A 45 -9.39 14.98 12.97
CA THR A 45 -9.66 15.66 14.24
C THR A 45 -8.40 15.81 15.09
N ILE A 46 -7.48 14.84 15.05
CA ILE A 46 -6.26 14.83 15.84
C ILE A 46 -5.15 15.68 15.21
N LEU A 47 -4.88 15.51 13.91
CA LEU A 47 -3.76 16.13 13.18
C LEU A 47 -4.17 17.28 12.27
N GLY A 48 -5.46 17.46 12.00
CA GLY A 48 -5.94 18.43 11.03
C GLY A 48 -5.86 17.93 9.59
N LYS A 49 -5.77 18.89 8.65
CA LYS A 49 -5.68 18.58 7.21
C LYS A 49 -4.23 18.20 6.84
N PRO A 50 -4.01 17.13 6.07
CA PRO A 50 -2.66 16.76 5.64
C PRO A 50 -2.06 17.77 4.66
N ASN A 51 -0.73 17.82 4.62
CA ASN A 51 0.03 18.64 3.66
C ASN A 51 0.00 18.00 2.27
N TYR A 52 0.21 16.68 2.21
CA TYR A 52 0.12 15.90 0.98
C TYR A 52 -0.76 14.67 1.19
N ARG A 53 -1.42 14.25 0.11
CA ARG A 53 -2.31 13.10 0.07
C ARG A 53 -2.05 12.34 -1.21
N ARG A 54 -1.89 11.03 -1.12
CA ARG A 54 -1.79 10.12 -2.27
C ARG A 54 -2.69 8.92 -2.03
N PHE A 55 -3.23 8.35 -3.10
CA PHE A 55 -4.07 7.15 -3.03
C PHE A 55 -3.80 6.24 -4.22
N ASP A 56 -3.94 4.94 -4.00
CA ASP A 56 -3.88 3.89 -5.02
C ASP A 56 -4.85 2.75 -4.61
N GLY A 57 -5.93 2.59 -5.37
CA GLY A 57 -7.00 1.64 -5.04
C GLY A 57 -7.64 1.95 -3.68
N ALA A 58 -7.72 0.94 -2.82
CA ALA A 58 -8.24 1.07 -1.45
C ALA A 58 -7.22 1.67 -0.46
N MET A 59 -5.95 1.81 -0.86
CA MET A 59 -4.88 2.35 -0.02
C MET A 59 -4.78 3.87 -0.18
N GLU A 60 -4.65 4.57 0.93
CA GLU A 60 -4.47 6.02 0.96
C GLU A 60 -3.40 6.41 1.98
N GLU A 61 -2.50 7.33 1.63
CA GLU A 61 -1.47 7.84 2.55
C GLU A 61 -1.60 9.36 2.68
N TRP A 62 -1.56 9.81 3.93
CA TRP A 62 -1.52 11.22 4.30
C TRP A 62 -0.17 11.58 4.90
N GLU A 63 0.44 12.64 4.38
CA GLU A 63 1.69 13.19 4.87
C GLU A 63 1.45 14.53 5.55
N TYR A 64 1.97 14.65 6.78
CA TYR A 64 1.97 15.87 7.56
C TYR A 64 3.40 16.33 7.75
N ARG A 65 3.64 17.62 7.52
CA ARG A 65 4.93 18.28 7.75
C ARG A 65 4.73 19.40 8.75
N GLY A 66 5.52 19.38 9.81
CA GLY A 66 5.38 20.36 10.87
C GLY A 66 6.43 20.23 11.95
N TYR A 67 6.29 21.02 13.00
CA TYR A 67 7.19 20.99 14.15
C TYR A 67 6.59 20.11 15.25
N LEU A 68 7.30 19.05 15.65
CA LEU A 68 6.91 18.16 16.73
C LEU A 68 7.68 18.54 18.00
N SER A 69 6.96 18.85 19.09
CA SER A 69 7.47 19.59 20.25
C SER A 69 8.73 19.04 20.96
N LYS A 70 9.12 17.77 20.72
CA LYS A 70 10.39 17.20 21.22
C LYS A 70 11.33 16.68 20.13
N ALA A 71 10.88 16.64 18.87
CA ALA A 71 11.64 16.03 17.76
C ALA A 71 12.11 17.06 16.70
N GLY A 72 11.54 18.27 16.70
CA GLY A 72 11.82 19.32 15.72
C GLY A 72 10.97 19.20 14.46
N HIS A 73 11.42 19.78 13.34
CA HIS A 73 10.79 19.60 12.03
C HIS A 73 10.69 18.11 11.72
N SER A 74 9.46 17.63 11.48
CA SER A 74 9.14 16.21 11.36
C SER A 74 8.14 16.00 10.23
N VAL A 75 8.25 14.83 9.61
CA VAL A 75 7.31 14.28 8.64
C VAL A 75 6.58 13.13 9.31
N ILE A 76 5.25 13.11 9.22
CA ILE A 76 4.39 12.05 9.74
C ILE A 76 3.60 11.50 8.56
N CYS A 77 3.72 10.20 8.29
CA CYS A 77 2.97 9.50 7.25
C CYS A 77 1.94 8.58 7.92
N VAL A 78 0.67 8.72 7.55
CA VAL A 78 -0.43 7.86 8.03
C VAL A 78 -1.01 7.11 6.84
N ASN A 79 -0.99 5.78 6.93
CA ASN A 79 -1.49 4.87 5.89
C ASN A 79 -2.89 4.37 6.26
N PHE A 80 -3.79 4.36 5.29
CA PHE A 80 -5.17 3.92 5.39
C PHE A 80 -5.49 2.83 4.37
N ILE A 81 -6.32 1.87 4.77
CA ILE A 81 -7.03 0.94 3.87
C ILE A 81 -8.49 0.92 4.33
N ASP A 82 -9.44 0.98 3.40
CA ASP A 82 -10.89 1.03 3.70
C ASP A 82 -11.26 2.09 4.75
N ASN A 83 -10.66 3.28 4.60
CA ASN A 83 -10.79 4.43 5.51
C ASN A 83 -10.27 4.22 6.94
N ARG A 84 -9.52 3.16 7.23
CA ARG A 84 -8.95 2.86 8.56
C ARG A 84 -7.43 2.90 8.57
N VAL A 85 -6.84 3.41 9.65
CA VAL A 85 -5.39 3.47 9.86
C VAL A 85 -4.82 2.06 9.90
N VAL A 86 -3.87 1.77 9.01
CA VAL A 86 -3.15 0.49 8.97
C VAL A 86 -1.66 0.64 9.31
N GLY A 87 -1.11 1.86 9.21
CA GLY A 87 0.28 2.15 9.53
C GLY A 87 0.51 3.63 9.81
N LEU A 88 1.54 3.94 10.60
CA LEU A 88 1.96 5.29 10.92
C LEU A 88 3.48 5.30 11.11
N ASP A 89 4.14 6.22 10.41
CA ASP A 89 5.56 6.48 10.54
C ASP A 89 5.78 7.96 10.88
N SER A 90 6.78 8.24 11.72
CA SER A 90 7.19 9.62 12.03
C SER A 90 8.69 9.74 12.10
N PHE A 91 9.26 10.70 11.36
CA PHE A 91 10.71 10.92 11.29
C PHE A 91 11.04 12.40 11.19
N ARG A 92 12.28 12.77 11.51
CA ARG A 92 12.75 14.15 11.40
C ARG A 92 12.86 14.56 9.92
N ASP A 93 12.40 15.76 9.58
CA ASP A 93 12.49 16.31 8.22
C ASP A 93 13.97 16.55 7.86
N GLY A 94 14.38 16.12 6.67
CA GLY A 94 15.78 16.11 6.24
C GLY A 94 16.67 15.04 6.90
N ALA A 95 16.11 14.12 7.69
CA ALA A 95 16.84 12.90 8.04
C ALA A 95 17.18 12.12 6.76
N PRO A 96 18.36 11.46 6.67
CA PRO A 96 18.56 10.39 5.70
C PRO A 96 17.34 9.48 5.77
N THR A 97 16.73 9.15 4.63
CA THR A 97 15.54 8.28 4.52
C THR A 97 15.57 7.23 5.62
N ALA A 98 14.54 7.26 6.46
CA ALA A 98 14.45 6.67 7.79
C ALA A 98 15.33 5.44 8.06
N PRO A 99 15.84 5.26 9.30
CA PRO A 99 16.34 3.94 9.71
C PRO A 99 15.28 2.89 9.32
N PRO A 100 15.69 1.72 8.81
CA PRO A 100 14.75 0.67 8.43
C PRO A 100 13.75 0.48 9.57
N ALA A 101 12.45 0.47 9.23
CA ALA A 101 11.37 0.15 10.15
C ALA A 101 11.82 -1.00 11.06
N PRO A 102 11.56 -0.94 12.39
CA PRO A 102 12.21 -1.79 13.38
C PRO A 102 12.33 -3.21 12.86
N SER A 103 13.56 -3.58 12.49
CA SER A 103 13.90 -4.94 12.15
C SER A 103 13.66 -5.74 13.42
N PHE A 104 12.67 -6.62 13.42
CA PHE A 104 12.62 -7.67 14.41
C PHE A 104 13.85 -8.55 14.20
N SER A 105 14.95 -8.23 14.89
CA SER A 105 16.05 -9.15 15.06
C SER A 105 15.58 -10.21 16.05
N LEU A 106 15.09 -11.33 15.52
CA LEU A 106 15.17 -12.60 16.23
C LEU A 106 16.67 -12.91 16.32
N GLY A 107 17.26 -12.58 17.47
CA GLY A 107 18.69 -12.74 17.68
C GLY A 107 19.09 -14.19 17.45
N ILE A 108 19.92 -14.43 16.45
CA ILE A 108 20.91 -15.52 16.43
C ILE A 108 22.12 -14.95 15.71
N GLY A 109 23.22 -14.77 16.45
CA GLY A 109 24.54 -14.63 15.88
C GLY A 109 24.91 -15.95 15.23
N GLY A 110 25.21 -15.90 13.94
CA GLY A 110 25.63 -17.07 13.18
C GLY A 110 25.94 -16.70 11.75
N THR A 111 27.22 -16.52 11.46
CA THR A 111 27.74 -16.53 10.09
C THR A 111 27.40 -17.89 9.46
N VAL A 112 26.47 -17.92 8.52
CA VAL A 112 26.23 -19.13 7.71
C VAL A 112 26.25 -18.72 6.24
N THR A 113 27.17 -19.37 5.54
CA THR A 113 27.47 -19.25 4.12
C THR A 113 26.26 -19.54 3.24
N ALA A 114 26.16 -18.78 2.15
CA ALA A 114 25.16 -18.91 1.12
C ALA A 114 25.29 -20.24 0.35
N SER A 115 24.70 -21.29 0.89
CA SER A 115 24.14 -22.44 0.16
C SER A 115 23.46 -23.32 1.22
N ASP A 116 22.32 -23.91 0.88
CA ASP A 116 21.74 -25.04 1.62
C ASP A 116 20.85 -24.75 2.83
N ILE A 117 20.01 -23.71 2.78
CA ILE A 117 18.72 -23.74 3.50
C ILE A 117 17.67 -23.09 2.60
N ALA A 118 16.74 -23.87 2.06
CA ALA A 118 15.49 -23.34 1.54
C ALA A 118 14.70 -22.74 2.72
N PRO A 119 14.58 -21.41 2.86
CA PRO A 119 13.85 -20.84 3.97
C PRO A 119 12.39 -20.74 3.54
N ALA A 120 11.50 -21.23 4.39
CA ALA A 120 10.05 -21.02 4.28
C ALA A 120 9.80 -19.58 3.84
N CYS A 121 9.35 -19.41 2.61
CA CYS A 121 9.29 -18.11 1.98
C CYS A 121 8.15 -17.32 2.62
N ASP A 122 8.47 -16.56 3.66
CA ASP A 122 7.68 -15.39 4.04
C ASP A 122 7.98 -14.31 2.99
N TYR A 123 7.51 -14.57 1.76
CA TYR A 123 7.62 -13.61 0.68
C TYR A 123 6.80 -12.40 1.09
N ARG A 124 7.47 -11.31 1.48
CA ARG A 124 6.80 -10.02 1.58
C ARG A 124 6.14 -9.73 0.23
N ALA A 125 4.86 -9.35 0.25
CA ALA A 125 4.18 -8.98 -0.98
C ALA A 125 4.88 -7.80 -1.66
N MET A 126 4.94 -7.86 -2.99
CA MET A 126 5.40 -6.76 -3.83
C MET A 126 4.66 -5.49 -3.42
N ARG A 127 5.41 -4.41 -3.19
CA ARG A 127 4.80 -3.12 -2.79
C ARG A 127 4.00 -2.55 -3.96
N ASN A 128 2.95 -1.78 -3.69
CA ASN A 128 2.09 -1.23 -4.74
C ASN A 128 2.84 -0.37 -5.77
N ASP A 129 3.83 0.43 -5.34
CA ASP A 129 4.65 1.26 -6.22
C ASP A 129 5.54 0.43 -7.16
N GLU A 130 6.07 -0.68 -6.65
CA GLU A 130 6.83 -1.66 -7.43
C GLU A 130 5.91 -2.45 -8.36
N PHE A 131 4.74 -2.85 -7.86
CA PHE A 131 3.71 -3.56 -8.61
C PHE A 131 3.16 -2.73 -9.77
N ALA A 132 3.02 -1.42 -9.62
CA ALA A 132 2.61 -0.54 -10.70
C ALA A 132 3.60 -0.58 -11.88
N ARG A 133 4.91 -0.62 -11.60
CA ARG A 133 5.96 -0.76 -12.63
C ARG A 133 5.93 -2.16 -13.23
N PHE A 134 5.91 -3.18 -12.39
CA PHE A 134 5.83 -4.57 -12.80
C PHE A 134 4.61 -4.83 -13.70
N LEU A 135 3.43 -4.33 -13.34
CA LEU A 135 2.21 -4.46 -14.12
C LEU A 135 2.33 -3.78 -15.49
N ASN A 136 2.99 -2.63 -15.57
CA ASN A 136 3.27 -1.96 -16.85
C ASN A 136 4.26 -2.77 -17.70
N ASP A 137 5.27 -3.39 -17.08
CA ASP A 137 6.22 -4.26 -17.77
C ASP A 137 5.54 -5.51 -18.32
N VAL A 138 4.60 -6.11 -17.57
CA VAL A 138 3.78 -7.24 -18.06
C VAL A 138 2.88 -6.78 -19.21
N LYS A 139 2.19 -5.64 -19.08
CA LYS A 139 1.36 -5.06 -20.14
C LYS A 139 2.15 -4.79 -21.42
N SER A 140 3.41 -4.38 -21.30
CA SER A 140 4.28 -4.09 -22.44
C SER A 140 4.62 -5.32 -23.29
N LYS A 141 4.46 -6.54 -22.75
CA LYS A 141 4.71 -7.76 -23.50
C LYS A 141 3.61 -7.99 -24.53
N THR A 142 3.99 -8.40 -25.74
CA THR A 142 3.07 -8.63 -26.85
C THR A 142 2.31 -9.95 -26.70
N PHE A 143 3.01 -11.01 -26.26
CA PHE A 143 2.46 -12.36 -26.19
C PHE A 143 2.09 -12.75 -24.75
N ASP A 144 1.00 -13.51 -24.60
CA ASP A 144 0.54 -14.02 -23.30
C ASP A 144 1.53 -15.00 -22.65
N SER A 145 2.31 -15.73 -23.45
CA SER A 145 3.41 -16.56 -22.95
C SER A 145 4.47 -15.71 -22.26
N ASP A 146 4.89 -14.60 -22.88
CA ASP A 146 5.92 -13.71 -22.33
C ASP A 146 5.45 -13.04 -21.03
N ARG A 147 4.16 -12.69 -20.96
CA ARG A 147 3.52 -12.19 -19.73
C ARG A 147 3.61 -13.23 -18.63
N THR A 148 3.24 -14.47 -18.95
CA THR A 148 3.19 -15.59 -18.01
C THR A 148 4.59 -15.94 -17.50
N ASP A 149 5.57 -16.02 -18.38
CA ASP A 149 6.97 -16.28 -18.04
C ASP A 149 7.57 -15.18 -17.14
N PHE A 150 7.21 -13.92 -17.41
CA PHE A 150 7.65 -12.80 -16.58
C PHE A 150 7.03 -12.84 -15.18
N ILE A 151 5.75 -13.20 -15.08
CA ILE A 151 5.06 -13.41 -13.81
C ILE A 151 5.68 -14.58 -13.04
N GLU A 152 5.88 -15.74 -13.67
CA GLU A 152 6.45 -16.92 -13.03
C GLU A 152 7.86 -16.65 -12.48
N LYS A 153 8.68 -15.87 -13.19
CA LYS A 153 9.99 -15.47 -12.68
C LYS A 153 9.88 -14.63 -11.42
N ALA A 154 8.89 -13.73 -11.35
CA ALA A 154 8.69 -12.88 -10.19
C ALA A 154 8.20 -13.67 -8.95
N THR A 155 7.36 -14.70 -9.12
CA THR A 155 6.87 -15.51 -7.97
C THR A 155 7.99 -16.24 -7.22
N ARG A 156 9.18 -16.37 -7.82
CA ARG A 156 10.37 -16.97 -7.20
C ARG A 156 11.11 -16.04 -6.24
N SER A 157 10.87 -14.72 -6.34
CA SER A 157 11.60 -13.72 -5.56
C SER A 157 10.71 -12.81 -4.73
N THR A 158 9.42 -12.73 -5.04
CA THR A 158 8.47 -11.86 -4.33
C THR A 158 7.09 -12.48 -4.21
N GLY A 159 6.34 -11.99 -3.23
CA GLY A 159 4.97 -12.42 -2.96
C GLY A 159 3.98 -11.52 -3.68
N PHE A 160 2.75 -11.99 -3.82
CA PHE A 160 1.65 -11.20 -4.38
C PHE A 160 0.47 -11.18 -3.42
N THR A 161 -0.26 -10.08 -3.38
CA THR A 161 -1.60 -10.07 -2.77
C THR A 161 -2.63 -10.62 -3.74
N SER A 162 -3.75 -11.11 -3.22
CA SER A 162 -4.87 -11.59 -4.01
C SER A 162 -5.41 -10.50 -4.93
N GLU A 163 -5.43 -9.24 -4.48
CA GLU A 163 -5.79 -8.08 -5.30
C GLU A 163 -4.80 -7.86 -6.48
N GLN A 164 -3.50 -8.01 -6.24
CA GLN A 164 -2.49 -7.94 -7.30
C GLN A 164 -2.68 -9.07 -8.32
N CYS A 165 -3.00 -10.29 -7.85
CA CYS A 165 -3.37 -11.40 -8.74
C CYS A 165 -4.59 -11.05 -9.61
N CYS A 166 -5.64 -10.43 -9.05
CA CYS A 166 -6.80 -9.97 -9.82
C CYS A 166 -6.41 -9.00 -10.94
N ARG A 167 -5.45 -8.10 -10.68
CA ARG A 167 -4.98 -7.12 -11.68
C ARG A 167 -4.17 -7.78 -12.79
N LEU A 168 -3.40 -8.82 -12.48
CA LEU A 168 -2.60 -9.56 -13.47
C LEU A 168 -3.48 -10.41 -14.40
N ILE A 169 -4.48 -11.12 -13.87
CA ILE A 169 -5.34 -11.97 -14.70
C ILE A 169 -6.21 -11.17 -15.68
N LYS A 170 -6.51 -9.90 -15.35
CA LYS A 170 -7.22 -8.97 -16.25
C LYS A 170 -6.45 -8.63 -17.52
N LEU A 171 -5.17 -8.97 -17.61
CA LEU A 171 -4.36 -8.81 -18.82
C LEU A 171 -4.64 -9.90 -19.87
N TYR A 172 -5.28 -10.99 -19.47
CA TYR A 172 -5.57 -12.13 -20.33
C TYR A 172 -7.03 -12.10 -20.78
N SER A 173 -7.25 -12.40 -22.06
CA SER A 173 -8.59 -12.37 -22.66
C SER A 173 -9.41 -13.62 -22.32
N PHE A 174 -8.74 -14.76 -22.12
CA PHE A 174 -9.38 -16.06 -21.97
C PHE A 174 -9.15 -16.66 -20.57
N ASP A 175 -10.19 -17.26 -20.01
CA ASP A 175 -10.16 -17.88 -18.69
C ASP A 175 -9.18 -19.04 -18.57
N ASP A 176 -8.88 -19.75 -19.67
CA ASP A 176 -7.89 -20.83 -19.67
C ASP A 176 -6.50 -20.30 -19.32
N ASP A 177 -6.14 -19.12 -19.82
CA ASP A 177 -4.86 -18.49 -19.51
C ASP A 177 -4.87 -17.84 -18.13
N ARG A 178 -5.97 -17.19 -17.74
CA ARG A 178 -6.17 -16.71 -16.37
C ARG A 178 -6.03 -17.84 -15.34
N THR A 179 -6.60 -19.01 -15.63
CA THR A 179 -6.52 -20.22 -14.81
C THR A 179 -5.08 -20.70 -14.65
N LYS A 180 -4.28 -20.71 -15.73
CA LYS A 180 -2.85 -21.07 -15.66
C LYS A 180 -2.08 -20.10 -14.78
N VAL A 181 -2.30 -18.80 -14.97
CA VAL A 181 -1.62 -17.73 -14.23
C VAL A 181 -1.98 -17.75 -12.74
N LEU A 182 -3.25 -17.97 -12.38
CA LEU A 182 -3.66 -18.12 -10.99
C LEU A 182 -2.96 -19.28 -10.28
N LYS A 183 -2.78 -20.41 -10.96
CA LYS A 183 -2.05 -21.57 -10.42
C LYS A 183 -0.56 -21.25 -10.19
N ILE A 184 0.05 -20.45 -11.07
CA ILE A 184 1.44 -19.99 -10.94
C ILE A 184 1.59 -19.02 -9.76
N LEU A 185 0.62 -18.12 -9.59
CA LEU A 185 0.64 -17.09 -8.55
C LEU A 185 0.39 -17.66 -7.15
N TYR A 186 -0.56 -18.59 -7.02
CA TYR A 186 -1.08 -19.06 -5.72
C TYR A 186 -0.01 -19.47 -4.69
N PRO A 187 1.07 -20.21 -5.05
CA PRO A 187 2.15 -20.53 -4.11
C PRO A 187 2.78 -19.31 -3.43
N SER A 188 2.87 -18.18 -4.15
CA SER A 188 3.48 -16.92 -3.71
C SER A 188 2.48 -15.93 -3.10
N VAL A 189 1.20 -16.30 -2.96
CA VAL A 189 0.18 -15.41 -2.39
C VAL A 189 0.35 -15.29 -0.88
N VAL A 190 0.37 -14.05 -0.39
CA VAL A 190 0.58 -13.74 1.03
C VAL A 190 -0.72 -13.77 1.85
N ASP A 191 -1.84 -13.42 1.23
CA ASP A 191 -3.17 -13.31 1.85
C ASP A 191 -4.12 -14.37 1.30
N LYS A 192 -3.73 -15.65 1.45
CA LYS A 192 -4.42 -16.80 0.84
C LYS A 192 -5.92 -16.88 1.18
N ASP A 193 -6.32 -16.39 2.35
CA ASP A 193 -7.73 -16.33 2.78
C ASP A 193 -8.59 -15.44 1.85
N ASN A 194 -7.98 -14.47 1.17
CA ASN A 194 -8.63 -13.56 0.23
C ASN A 194 -8.54 -14.02 -1.22
N PHE A 195 -7.90 -15.16 -1.50
CA PHE A 195 -7.61 -15.58 -2.89
C PHE A 195 -8.88 -15.92 -3.69
N SER A 196 -10.01 -16.16 -3.02
CA SER A 196 -11.32 -16.30 -3.67
C SER A 196 -11.65 -15.11 -4.57
N ALA A 197 -11.26 -13.89 -4.19
CA ALA A 197 -11.48 -12.70 -5.01
C ALA A 197 -10.81 -12.76 -6.39
N ALA A 198 -9.67 -13.46 -6.49
CA ALA A 198 -8.97 -13.68 -7.76
C ALA A 198 -9.63 -14.79 -8.58
N ILE A 199 -10.18 -15.81 -7.92
CA ILE A 199 -10.94 -16.88 -8.56
C ILE A 199 -12.25 -16.34 -9.15
N ASP A 200 -12.94 -15.45 -8.44
CA ASP A 200 -14.18 -14.80 -8.89
C ASP A 200 -13.98 -13.89 -10.11
N GLY A 201 -12.72 -13.59 -10.47
CA GLY A 201 -12.36 -12.89 -11.70
C GLY A 201 -12.38 -13.76 -12.97
N LEU A 202 -12.70 -15.05 -12.85
CA LEU A 202 -12.93 -15.96 -13.97
C LEU A 202 -14.41 -15.94 -14.38
N ASP A 203 -14.66 -15.81 -15.68
CA ASP A 203 -15.99 -15.72 -16.27
C ASP A 203 -16.77 -17.05 -16.21
N PHE A 204 -16.07 -18.20 -16.29
CA PHE A 204 -16.68 -19.53 -16.32
C PHE A 204 -16.53 -20.28 -14.99
N LEU A 205 -17.64 -20.81 -14.47
CA LEU A 205 -17.67 -21.62 -13.24
C LEU A 205 -16.75 -22.85 -13.30
N SER A 206 -16.63 -23.48 -14.47
CA SER A 206 -15.71 -24.62 -14.68
C SER A 206 -14.25 -24.26 -14.41
N ASN A 207 -13.83 -23.06 -14.80
CA ASN A 207 -12.49 -22.56 -14.57
C ASN A 207 -12.30 -22.18 -13.09
N GLN A 208 -13.32 -21.58 -12.46
CA GLN A 208 -13.32 -21.33 -11.01
C GLN A 208 -13.14 -22.62 -10.21
N ASP A 209 -13.92 -23.66 -10.52
CA ASP A 209 -13.83 -24.96 -9.85
C ASP A 209 -12.46 -25.62 -10.06
N THR A 210 -11.88 -25.45 -11.25
CA THR A 210 -10.52 -25.93 -11.55
C THR A 210 -9.48 -25.28 -10.64
N VAL A 211 -9.55 -23.97 -10.42
CA VAL A 211 -8.62 -23.27 -9.51
C VAL A 211 -8.91 -23.61 -8.05
N LYS A 212 -10.19 -23.68 -7.63
CA LYS A 212 -10.58 -24.08 -6.26
C LYS A 212 -10.07 -25.46 -5.90
N ASN A 213 -10.18 -26.42 -6.83
CA ASN A 213 -9.67 -27.79 -6.64
C ASN A 213 -8.15 -27.81 -6.52
N PHE A 214 -7.45 -27.04 -7.36
CA PHE A 214 -6.00 -26.88 -7.25
C PHE A 214 -5.57 -26.31 -5.89
N VAL A 215 -6.20 -25.21 -5.46
CA VAL A 215 -5.94 -24.56 -4.17
C VAL A 215 -6.15 -25.51 -3.00
N ARG A 216 -7.27 -26.24 -3.00
CA ARG A 216 -7.58 -27.23 -1.96
C ARG A 216 -6.54 -28.34 -1.91
N ASN A 217 -6.09 -28.85 -3.07
CA ASN A 217 -5.07 -29.89 -3.13
C ASN A 217 -3.70 -29.36 -2.67
N TYR A 218 -3.32 -28.17 -3.10
CA TYR A 218 -2.04 -27.54 -2.72
C TYR A 218 -1.94 -27.35 -1.20
N ASN A 219 -3.01 -26.86 -0.55
CA ASN A 219 -3.04 -26.64 0.89
C ASN A 219 -3.05 -27.93 1.73
N ARG A 220 -3.35 -29.09 1.12
CA ARG A 220 -3.32 -30.40 1.81
C ARG A 220 -1.93 -31.03 1.83
N ILE A 221 -1.07 -30.64 0.90
CA ILE A 221 0.25 -31.23 0.68
C ILE A 221 1.35 -30.48 1.44
N LYS A 222 1.06 -29.25 1.88
CA LYS A 222 1.99 -28.36 2.60
C LYS A 222 1.65 -28.32 4.08
#